data_AF-A0A413S633-F1
#
_entry.id   AF-A0A413S633-F1
#
_cell.length_a   1.000
_cell.length_b   1.000
_cell.length_c   1.000
_cell.angle_alpha   90.00
_cell.angle_beta   90.00
_cell.angle_gamma   90.00
#
_symmetry.space_group_name_H-M   'P 1'
#
loop_
_entity.id
_entity.type
_entity.pdbx_description
1 polymer ?
#
loop_
_entity_poly.entity_id
_entity_poly.type
_entity_poly.pdbx_seq_one_letter_code
_entity_poly.pdbx_strand_id
1 'polypeptide(L)' 'MLNKNIISNYHIKCPCCNEGTINSQYDICLVCGWEDDIVQNEDENFSGGANKMSLIEHRQNFLEQRKKNPNYKWGNNCR' A
#
# COMPACT_ATOMS: atom_id res chain seq x y z
N MET A 1 23.64 -15.55 8.11
CA MET A 1 23.45 -15.64 6.64
C MET A 1 21.95 -15.75 6.42
N LEU A 2 21.28 -14.64 6.07
CA LEU A 2 19.86 -14.71 5.77
C LEU A 2 19.69 -15.58 4.52
N ASN A 3 18.78 -16.55 4.63
CA ASN A 3 18.54 -17.57 3.63
C ASN A 3 18.26 -16.89 2.28
N LYS A 4 19.01 -17.25 1.23
CA LYS A 4 18.86 -16.65 -0.12
C LYS A 4 17.45 -16.87 -0.72
N ASN A 5 16.63 -17.74 -0.11
CA ASN A 5 15.21 -17.91 -0.39
C ASN A 5 14.27 -16.82 0.19
N ILE A 6 14.77 -15.86 0.97
CA ILE A 6 13.97 -14.75 1.51
C ILE A 6 13.93 -13.54 0.54
N ILE A 7 14.88 -13.46 -0.40
CA ILE A 7 14.99 -12.33 -1.35
C ILE A 7 13.95 -12.42 -2.48
N SER A 8 13.27 -13.55 -2.68
CA SER A 8 12.47 -13.81 -3.89
C SER A 8 10.95 -13.68 -3.77
N ASN A 9 10.38 -13.33 -2.61
CA ASN A 9 8.92 -13.35 -2.40
C ASN A 9 8.27 -11.98 -2.13
N TYR A 10 8.91 -10.89 -2.53
CA TYR A 10 8.25 -9.57 -2.54
C TYR A 10 7.36 -9.43 -3.78
N HIS A 11 6.32 -10.24 -3.86
CA HIS A 11 5.27 -10.11 -4.87
C HIS A 11 3.94 -10.39 -4.19
N ILE A 12 3.56 -9.47 -3.30
CA ILE A 12 2.38 -9.61 -2.45
C ILE A 12 1.28 -8.68 -2.92
N LYS A 13 0.04 -9.00 -2.58
CA LYS A 13 -1.07 -8.06 -2.76
C LYS A 13 -0.90 -6.88 -1.82
N CYS A 14 -1.24 -5.69 -2.30
CA CYS A 14 -1.22 -4.49 -1.50
C CYS A 14 -2.12 -4.64 -0.27
N PRO A 15 -1.58 -4.47 0.96
CA PRO A 15 -2.35 -4.63 2.20
C PRO A 15 -3.45 -3.57 2.36
N CYS A 16 -3.32 -2.43 1.65
CA CYS A 16 -4.35 -1.41 1.64
C CYS A 16 -5.55 -1.81 0.74
N CYS A 17 -5.35 -1.96 -0.57
CA CYS A 17 -6.47 -2.07 -1.51
C CYS A 17 -6.76 -3.48 -2.01
N ASN A 18 -5.87 -4.46 -1.78
CA ASN A 18 -5.99 -5.84 -2.26
C ASN A 18 -6.12 -6.01 -3.80
N GLU A 19 -5.98 -4.92 -4.57
CA GLU A 19 -6.03 -4.87 -6.03
C GLU A 19 -4.64 -4.74 -6.67
N GLY A 20 -3.77 -3.92 -6.08
CA GLY A 20 -2.40 -3.71 -6.58
C GLY A 20 -1.39 -4.72 -6.01
N THR A 21 -0.18 -4.67 -6.54
CA THR A 21 0.93 -5.53 -6.14
C THR A 21 2.06 -4.69 -5.54
N ILE A 22 2.72 -5.23 -4.51
CA ILE A 22 3.96 -4.72 -3.91
C ILE A 22 5.10 -5.65 -4.35
N ASN A 23 6.08 -5.10 -5.07
CA ASN A 23 7.16 -5.84 -5.73
C ASN A 23 8.49 -5.78 -4.96
N SER A 24 8.60 -4.89 -3.97
CA SER A 24 9.76 -4.75 -3.11
C SER A 24 9.38 -4.05 -1.82
N GLN A 25 10.26 -4.10 -0.83
CA GLN A 25 10.20 -3.22 0.32
C GLN A 25 10.19 -1.76 -0.17
N TYR A 26 9.37 -0.91 0.44
CA TYR A 26 9.19 0.49 0.05
C TYR A 26 8.57 0.71 -1.35
N ASP A 27 8.03 -0.34 -2.00
CA ASP A 27 7.28 -0.18 -3.26
C ASP A 27 5.96 0.56 -3.00
N ILE A 28 5.52 1.34 -3.99
CA ILE A 28 4.26 2.10 -3.92
C ILE A 28 3.23 1.38 -4.78
N CYS A 29 2.12 1.01 -4.16
CA CYS A 29 0.99 0.43 -4.87
C CYS A 29 0.42 1.43 -5.89
N LEU A 30 0.58 1.16 -7.18
CA LEU A 30 0.09 2.03 -8.27
C LEU A 30 -1.45 2.15 -8.33
N VAL A 31 -2.18 1.32 -7.58
CA VAL A 31 -3.65 1.37 -7.51
C VAL A 31 -4.13 2.37 -6.44
N CYS A 32 -3.58 2.31 -5.21
CA CYS A 32 -4.06 3.13 -4.09
C CYS A 32 -3.03 4.10 -3.49
N GLY A 33 -1.77 4.05 -3.93
CA GLY A 33 -0.69 4.94 -3.46
C GLY A 33 -0.13 4.59 -2.08
N TRP A 34 -0.44 3.41 -1.53
CA TRP A 34 0.19 2.93 -0.29
C TRP A 34 1.65 2.56 -0.56
N GLU A 35 2.58 3.14 0.20
CA GLU A 35 3.98 2.71 0.23
C GLU A 35 4.14 1.55 1.22
N ASP A 36 4.82 0.48 0.81
CA ASP A 36 5.11 -0.66 1.68
C ASP A 36 6.00 -0.26 2.84
N ASP A 37 5.42 -0.22 4.03
CA ASP A 37 6.12 0.08 5.28
C ASP A 37 5.85 -1.02 6.30
N ILE A 38 6.90 -1.72 6.72
CA ILE A 38 6.77 -2.88 7.62
C ILE A 38 6.10 -2.49 8.94
N VAL A 39 6.42 -1.31 9.50
CA VAL A 39 5.86 -0.87 10.78
C VAL A 39 4.37 -0.60 10.64
N GLN A 40 3.96 0.09 9.59
CA GLN A 40 2.54 0.40 9.34
C GLN A 40 1.73 -0.80 8.85
N ASN A 41 2.38 -1.79 8.23
CA ASN A 41 1.75 -3.05 7.84
C ASN A 41 1.54 -3.99 9.03
N GLU A 42 2.44 -3.96 10.03
CA GLU A 42 2.32 -4.76 11.27
C GLU A 42 1.41 -4.09 12.30
N ASP A 43 1.47 -2.76 12.45
CA ASP A 43 0.54 -1.95 13.24
C ASP A 43 -0.30 -1.06 12.33
N GLU A 44 -1.49 -1.56 11.94
CA GLU A 44 -2.35 -0.86 10.99
C GLU A 44 -2.89 0.50 11.51
N ASN A 45 -2.73 0.82 12.79
CA ASN A 45 -3.11 2.11 13.38
C ASN A 45 -1.94 3.11 13.45
N PHE A 46 -0.70 2.65 13.22
CA PHE A 46 0.46 3.52 13.23
C PHE A 46 0.43 4.49 12.04
N SER A 47 0.44 5.79 12.33
CA SER A 47 0.43 6.88 11.36
C SER A 47 1.70 7.72 11.47
N GLY A 48 2.01 8.48 10.43
CA GLY A 48 3.15 9.42 10.44
C GLY A 48 4.51 8.79 10.12
N GLY A 49 4.54 7.56 9.60
CA GLY A 49 5.74 6.91 9.04
C GLY A 49 5.97 7.30 7.57
N ALA A 50 6.33 6.31 6.73
CA ALA A 50 6.39 6.50 5.27
C ALA A 50 5.06 7.04 4.71
N ASN A 51 3.95 6.53 5.22
CA ASN A 51 2.61 7.02 4.93
C ASN A 51 2.13 7.96 6.04
N LYS A 52 1.61 9.14 5.65
CA LYS A 52 1.03 10.10 6.60
C LYS A 52 -0.16 9.51 7.36
N MET A 53 -1.04 8.79 6.66
CA MET A 53 -2.18 8.06 7.25
C MET A 53 -1.73 6.68 7.73
N SER A 54 -2.44 6.13 8.70
CA SER A 54 -2.32 4.70 9.03
C SER A 54 -2.86 3.82 7.90
N LEU A 55 -2.57 2.51 7.94
CA LEU A 55 -3.07 1.57 6.93
C LEU A 55 -4.62 1.53 6.92
N ILE A 56 -5.26 1.59 8.09
CA ILE A 56 -6.72 1.66 8.19
C ILE A 56 -7.26 2.96 7.59
N GLU A 57 -6.67 4.10 7.93
CA GLU A 57 -7.10 5.41 7.42
C GLU A 57 -6.93 5.51 5.90
N HIS A 58 -5.80 5.03 5.37
CA HIS A 58 -5.52 5.04 3.93
C HIS A 58 -6.48 4.10 3.17
N ARG A 59 -6.78 2.93 3.74
CA ARG A 59 -7.79 1.99 3.21
C ARG A 59 -9.18 2.63 3.15
N GLN A 60 -9.60 3.32 4.21
CA GLN A 60 -10.87 4.06 4.23
C GLN A 60 -10.88 5.17 3.18
N ASN A 61 -9.79 5.96 3.08
CA ASN A 61 -9.67 7.00 2.07
C ASN A 61 -9.82 6.44 0.65
N PHE A 62 -9.13 5.35 0.33
CA PHE A 62 -9.25 4.67 -0.97
C PHE A 62 -10.69 4.22 -1.28
N LEU A 63 -11.38 3.63 -0.31
CA LEU A 63 -12.78 3.22 -0.45
C LEU A 63 -13.70 4.43 -0.68
N GLU A 64 -13.50 5.53 0.03
CA GLU A 64 -14.27 6.78 -0.20
C GLU A 64 -14.03 7.36 -1.60
N GLN A 65 -12.79 7.30 -2.10
CA GLN A 65 -12.52 7.70 -3.49
C GLN A 65 -13.23 6.78 -4.49
N ARG A 66 -13.27 5.46 -4.24
CA ARG A 66 -13.99 4.50 -5.08
C ARG A 66 -15.50 4.64 -5.03
N LYS A 67 -16.07 5.06 -3.90
CA LYS A 67 -17.49 5.43 -3.81
C LYS A 67 -17.83 6.62 -4.71
N LYS A 68 -16.94 7.61 -4.80
CA LYS A 68 -17.11 8.80 -5.65
C LYS A 68 -16.84 8.51 -7.13
N ASN A 69 -15.82 7.72 -7.42
CA ASN A 69 -15.44 7.30 -8.76
C ASN A 69 -15.07 5.81 -8.72
N PRO A 70 -15.95 4.91 -9.19
CA PRO A 70 -15.67 3.47 -9.21
C PRO A 70 -14.40 3.08 -9.97
N ASN A 71 -13.88 3.94 -10.85
CA ASN A 71 -12.65 3.73 -11.62
C ASN A 71 -11.42 4.47 -11.05
N TYR A 72 -11.50 4.99 -9.83
CA TYR A 72 -10.40 5.70 -9.18
C TYR A 72 -9.12 4.85 -9.09
N LYS A 73 -7.99 5.38 -9.55
CA LYS A 73 -6.65 4.84 -9.30
C LYS A 73 -5.72 5.98 -8.92
N TRP A 74 -4.86 5.76 -7.94
CA TRP A 74 -3.88 6.75 -7.51
C TRP A 74 -2.97 7.19 -8.66
N GLY A 75 -2.47 6.25 -9.45
CA GLY A 75 -1.60 6.54 -10.61
C GLY A 75 -2.24 7.37 -11.75
N ASN A 76 -3.56 7.59 -11.71
CA ASN A 76 -4.24 8.47 -12.67
C ASN A 76 -4.25 9.95 -12.24
N ASN A 77 -3.83 10.24 -11.00
CA ASN A 77 -3.79 11.59 -10.45
C ASN A 77 -2.40 12.25 -10.58
N CYS A 78 -1.48 11.68 -11.36
CA CYS A 78 -0.22 12.32 -11.70
C CYS A 78 -0.46 13.49 -12.68
N ARG A 79 -0.61 14.70 -12.13
CA ARG A 79 -0.06 15.94 -12.68
C ARG A 79 0.79 16.60 -11.61
#